data_AF-A0A2K3J543-F1
#
_entry.id   AF-A0A2K3J543-F1
#
_cell.length_a   1.000
_cell.length_b   1.000
_cell.length_c   1.000
_cell.angle_alpha   90.00
_cell.angle_beta   90.00
_cell.angle_gamma   90.00
#
_symmetry.space_group_name_H-M   'P 1'
#
loop_
_entity.id
_entity.type
_entity.pdbx_description
1 polymer ?
#
loop_
_entity_poly.entity_id
_entity_poly.type
_entity_poly.pdbx_seq_one_letter_code
_entity_poly.pdbx_strand_id
1 'polypeptide(L)'
;MSVTIIRKKKKFSDQPNFSVKKMYRPSDVKETGLAFIGHEISDDGKVMNQFLHYDQLYTIRHGWNSKFFKGLLEGKIWGTRCPKCGDIWVPIRTHCWNLDCDLEITEWIEMPLTAKVHTWTIAGWSGRSSLKRLPIILVYAVIGDSKVAIANELHGIDPWDVEFQMPLKVVFKPKEERVGAVTDFHFEPAEGWTPSPMNPEKERIKKLVEPVYEWVKTMK
;
A
#
# COMPACT_ATOMS: atom_id res chain seq x y z
N MET A 1 0.15 -59.92 12.19
CA MET A 1 0.66 -59.11 11.05
C MET A 1 0.04 -57.72 11.16
N SER A 2 0.85 -56.71 11.44
CA SER A 2 0.40 -55.31 11.52
C SER A 2 0.33 -54.73 10.11
N VAL A 3 -0.88 -54.43 9.62
CA VAL A 3 -1.07 -53.75 8.34
C VAL A 3 -0.81 -52.27 8.55
N THR A 4 0.34 -51.78 8.08
CA THR A 4 0.65 -50.35 8.04
C THR A 4 -0.31 -49.66 7.07
N ILE A 5 -1.31 -48.96 7.60
CA ILE A 5 -2.21 -48.12 6.79
C ILE A 5 -1.41 -46.89 6.33
N ILE A 6 -0.87 -46.94 5.12
CA ILE A 6 -0.30 -45.75 4.46
C ILE A 6 -1.48 -44.86 4.05
N ARG A 7 -1.94 -43.99 4.97
CA ARG A 7 -2.84 -42.90 4.59
C ARG A 7 -2.06 -41.98 3.64
N LYS A 8 -2.34 -42.06 2.33
CA LYS A 8 -1.88 -41.07 1.36
C LYS A 8 -2.46 -39.71 1.76
N LYS A 9 -1.72 -38.96 2.58
CA LYS A 9 -2.09 -37.59 2.93
C LYS A 9 -2.13 -36.78 1.64
N LYS A 10 -3.26 -36.12 1.38
CA LYS A 10 -3.41 -35.17 0.29
C LYS A 10 -2.34 -34.09 0.47
N LYS A 11 -1.30 -34.12 -0.35
CA LYS A 11 -0.09 -33.29 -0.19
C LYS A 11 -0.33 -31.83 -0.57
N PHE A 12 -1.37 -31.55 -1.36
CA PHE A 12 -1.65 -30.24 -1.92
C PHE A 12 -3.14 -29.91 -1.84
N SER A 13 -3.47 -28.62 -1.68
CA SER A 13 -4.84 -28.13 -1.85
C SER A 13 -5.33 -28.37 -3.27
N ASP A 14 -6.64 -28.45 -3.44
CA ASP A 14 -7.22 -28.47 -4.79
C ASP A 14 -6.86 -27.19 -5.54
N GLN A 15 -6.67 -27.31 -6.86
CA GLN A 15 -6.44 -26.13 -7.68
C GLN A 15 -7.73 -25.29 -7.71
N PRO A 16 -7.64 -23.99 -7.40
CA PRO A 16 -8.80 -23.12 -7.47
C PRO A 16 -9.23 -22.94 -8.94
N ASN A 17 -10.54 -22.91 -9.17
CA ASN A 17 -11.11 -22.49 -10.44
C ASN A 17 -11.30 -20.97 -10.46
N PHE A 18 -10.63 -20.28 -11.39
CA PHE A 18 -10.71 -18.83 -11.53
C PHE A 18 -11.71 -18.44 -12.62
N SER A 19 -12.92 -18.01 -12.23
CA SER A 19 -14.01 -17.66 -13.15
C SER A 19 -14.06 -16.18 -13.54
N VAL A 20 -13.61 -15.27 -12.68
CA VAL A 20 -13.59 -13.84 -12.95
C VAL A 20 -12.19 -13.42 -13.37
N LYS A 21 -12.07 -12.80 -14.55
CA LYS A 21 -10.82 -12.25 -15.08
C LYS A 21 -11.08 -10.81 -15.53
N LYS A 22 -10.33 -9.87 -14.96
CA LYS A 22 -10.34 -8.46 -15.38
C LYS A 22 -8.89 -8.04 -15.62
N MET A 23 -8.67 -7.38 -16.75
CA MET A 23 -7.36 -6.86 -17.13
C MET A 23 -7.36 -5.35 -16.89
N TYR A 24 -6.37 -4.87 -16.14
CA TYR A 24 -6.18 -3.44 -15.86
C TYR A 24 -5.01 -2.85 -16.65
N ARG A 25 -4.46 -3.61 -17.60
CA ARG A 25 -3.33 -3.17 -18.42
C ARG A 25 -3.78 -2.01 -19.33
N PRO A 26 -3.06 -0.87 -19.36
CA PRO A 26 -3.35 0.21 -20.30
C PRO A 26 -3.23 -0.28 -21.75
N SER A 27 -4.12 0.19 -22.63
CA SER A 27 -4.22 -0.28 -24.02
C SER A 27 -3.06 0.19 -24.91
N ASP A 28 -2.39 1.27 -24.52
CA ASP A 28 -1.27 1.90 -25.20
C ASP A 28 0.10 1.28 -24.83
N VAL A 29 0.14 0.41 -23.81
CA VAL A 29 1.37 -0.28 -23.41
C VAL A 29 1.60 -1.50 -24.30
N LYS A 30 2.62 -1.44 -25.15
CA LYS A 30 3.10 -2.57 -25.95
C LYS A 30 4.27 -3.26 -25.25
N GLU A 31 4.09 -4.52 -24.87
CA GLU A 31 5.17 -5.34 -24.31
C GLU A 31 6.24 -5.61 -25.38
N THR A 32 7.49 -5.38 -25.02
CA THR A 32 8.70 -5.63 -25.81
C THR A 32 9.52 -6.81 -25.27
N GLY A 33 9.20 -7.31 -24.08
CA GLY A 33 9.92 -8.39 -23.40
C GLY A 33 11.23 -7.92 -22.79
N LEU A 34 12.26 -8.76 -22.88
CA LEU A 34 13.64 -8.41 -22.50
C LEU A 34 14.39 -7.98 -23.78
N ALA A 35 14.62 -6.67 -23.94
CA ALA A 35 15.24 -6.12 -25.13
C ALA A 35 16.15 -4.93 -24.82
N PHE A 36 17.36 -4.90 -25.41
CA PHE A 36 18.18 -3.68 -25.43
C PHE A 36 17.59 -2.73 -26.47
N ILE A 37 17.14 -1.56 -26.02
CA ILE A 37 16.39 -0.61 -26.85
C ILE A 37 17.23 0.57 -27.33
N GLY A 38 18.46 0.70 -26.86
CA GLY A 38 19.37 1.74 -27.31
C GLY A 38 20.58 1.92 -26.40
N HIS A 39 21.34 2.96 -26.69
CA HIS A 39 22.45 3.41 -25.88
C HIS A 39 22.69 4.90 -26.09
N GLU A 40 23.45 5.51 -25.20
CA GLU A 40 24.03 6.85 -25.36
C GLU A 40 25.51 6.79 -24.98
N ILE A 41 26.29 7.71 -25.54
CA ILE A 41 27.72 7.85 -25.28
C ILE A 41 27.94 9.29 -24.84
N SER A 42 28.76 9.50 -23.80
CA SER A 42 29.14 10.83 -23.33
C SER A 42 29.88 11.61 -24.42
N ASP A 43 29.81 12.94 -24.37
CA ASP A 43 30.48 13.82 -25.34
C ASP A 43 31.99 13.57 -25.45
N ASP A 44 32.63 13.15 -24.35
CA ASP A 44 34.06 12.81 -24.31
C ASP A 44 34.37 11.34 -24.72
N GLY A 45 33.34 10.57 -25.07
CA GLY A 45 33.45 9.18 -25.53
C GLY A 45 33.82 8.15 -24.47
N LYS A 46 33.94 8.53 -23.18
CA LYS A 46 34.45 7.63 -22.13
C LYS A 46 33.38 6.78 -21.46
N VAL A 47 32.12 7.23 -21.47
CA VAL A 47 31.02 6.57 -20.79
C VAL A 47 29.95 6.19 -21.81
N MET A 48 29.48 4.95 -21.74
CA MET A 48 28.35 4.46 -22.52
C MET A 48 27.27 3.95 -21.57
N ASN A 49 26.06 4.45 -21.70
CA ASN A 49 24.88 3.88 -21.06
C ASN A 49 24.17 2.99 -22.07
N GLN A 50 23.75 1.79 -21.65
CA GLN A 50 22.89 0.92 -22.44
C GLN A 50 21.50 0.89 -21.82
N PHE A 51 20.49 0.98 -22.66
CA PHE A 51 19.09 0.97 -22.23
C PHE A 51 18.51 -0.42 -22.42
N LEU A 52 18.23 -1.11 -21.31
CA LEU A 52 17.53 -2.38 -21.27
C LEU A 52 16.07 -2.15 -20.91
N HIS A 53 15.15 -2.51 -21.80
CA HIS A 53 13.73 -2.63 -21.48
C HIS A 53 13.45 -4.07 -21.04
N TYR A 54 12.75 -4.21 -19.91
CA TYR A 54 12.41 -5.52 -19.37
C TYR A 54 10.98 -5.51 -18.81
N ASP A 55 10.06 -6.12 -19.55
CA ASP A 55 8.68 -6.32 -19.09
C ASP A 55 8.63 -7.42 -18.03
N GLN A 56 8.32 -7.03 -16.79
CA GLN A 56 8.23 -7.97 -15.68
C GLN A 56 6.77 -8.16 -15.24
N LEU A 57 6.21 -9.34 -15.52
CA LEU A 57 4.91 -9.75 -14.99
C LEU A 57 5.08 -10.49 -13.66
N TYR A 58 4.70 -9.85 -12.56
CA TYR A 58 4.67 -10.48 -11.24
C TYR A 58 3.24 -10.89 -10.86
N THR A 59 3.04 -12.17 -10.55
CA THR A 59 1.73 -12.68 -10.10
C THR A 59 1.71 -12.80 -8.58
N ILE A 60 0.95 -11.93 -7.91
CA ILE A 60 0.74 -11.99 -6.46
C ILE A 60 -0.43 -12.93 -6.16
N ARG A 61 -0.20 -13.95 -5.33
CA ARG A 61 -1.26 -14.84 -4.84
C ARG A 61 -1.59 -14.48 -3.39
N HIS A 62 -2.73 -13.82 -3.17
CA HIS A 62 -3.13 -13.36 -1.84
C HIS A 62 -3.62 -14.46 -0.90
N GLY A 63 -3.98 -15.64 -1.41
CA GLY A 63 -4.35 -16.80 -0.60
C GLY A 63 -5.50 -16.49 0.37
N TRP A 64 -5.29 -16.71 1.67
CA TRP A 64 -6.29 -16.42 2.71
C TRP A 64 -6.53 -14.92 2.92
N ASN A 65 -5.64 -14.05 2.43
CA ASN A 65 -5.81 -12.60 2.50
C ASN A 65 -6.73 -12.06 1.39
N SER A 66 -7.17 -12.91 0.45
CA SER A 66 -7.96 -12.50 -0.72
C SER A 66 -9.21 -11.70 -0.38
N LYS A 67 -9.88 -11.96 0.76
CA LYS A 67 -11.09 -11.21 1.15
C LYS A 67 -10.80 -9.74 1.46
N PHE A 68 -9.61 -9.40 1.98
CA PHE A 68 -9.18 -8.01 2.14
C PHE A 68 -9.12 -7.29 0.79
N PHE A 69 -8.39 -7.84 -0.17
CA PHE A 69 -8.22 -7.25 -1.50
C PHE A 69 -9.53 -7.18 -2.31
N LYS A 70 -10.42 -8.17 -2.14
CA LYS A 70 -11.79 -8.09 -2.68
C LYS A 70 -12.59 -6.95 -2.07
N GLY A 71 -12.47 -6.71 -0.76
CA GLY A 71 -13.09 -5.56 -0.10
C GLY A 71 -12.65 -4.23 -0.71
N LEU A 72 -11.38 -4.10 -1.09
CA LEU A 72 -10.87 -2.88 -1.71
C LEU A 72 -11.60 -2.56 -3.03
N LEU A 73 -11.92 -3.57 -3.85
CA LEU A 73 -12.76 -3.38 -5.05
C LEU A 73 -14.16 -2.86 -4.70
N GLU A 74 -14.70 -3.29 -3.56
CA GLU A 74 -16.03 -2.93 -3.07
C GLU A 74 -16.06 -1.59 -2.32
N GLY A 75 -14.90 -0.98 -2.03
CA GLY A 75 -14.80 0.22 -1.19
C GLY A 75 -14.95 -0.08 0.30
N LYS A 76 -14.51 -1.26 0.73
CA LYS A 76 -14.57 -1.74 2.11
C LYS A 76 -13.18 -2.08 2.63
N ILE A 77 -12.93 -1.76 3.89
CA ILE A 77 -11.75 -2.24 4.61
C ILE A 77 -12.17 -3.43 5.47
N TRP A 78 -11.63 -4.61 5.16
CA TRP A 78 -11.78 -5.77 6.02
C TRP A 78 -10.62 -5.87 7.01
N GLY A 79 -10.94 -6.10 8.27
CA GLY A 79 -10.02 -6.50 9.33
C GLY A 79 -10.21 -7.96 9.68
N THR A 80 -9.35 -8.45 10.58
CA THR A 80 -9.60 -9.69 11.31
C THR A 80 -9.54 -9.45 12.81
N ARG A 81 -10.34 -10.19 13.57
CA ARG A 81 -10.41 -10.15 15.04
C ARG A 81 -10.16 -11.54 15.61
N CYS A 82 -9.32 -11.66 16.63
CA CYS A 82 -9.15 -12.95 17.32
C CYS A 82 -10.32 -13.17 18.29
N PRO A 83 -11.01 -14.32 18.22
CA PRO A 83 -12.12 -14.62 19.13
C PRO A 83 -11.66 -14.85 20.58
N LYS A 84 -10.36 -15.11 20.81
CA LYS A 84 -9.80 -15.40 22.14
C LYS A 84 -9.34 -14.14 22.89
N CYS A 85 -8.49 -13.29 22.29
CA CYS A 85 -8.00 -12.08 22.94
C CYS A 85 -8.74 -10.79 22.54
N GLY A 86 -9.56 -10.83 21.49
CA GLY A 86 -10.28 -9.66 20.98
C GLY A 86 -9.45 -8.68 20.14
N ASP A 87 -8.14 -8.91 19.98
CA ASP A 87 -7.29 -8.06 19.15
C ASP A 87 -7.77 -8.01 17.69
N ILE A 88 -7.66 -6.83 17.09
CA ILE A 88 -8.06 -6.53 15.72
C ILE A 88 -6.84 -6.16 14.88
N TRP A 89 -6.79 -6.59 13.62
CA TRP A 89 -5.68 -6.28 12.70
C TRP A 89 -6.15 -5.76 11.34
N VAL A 90 -5.54 -4.65 10.93
CA VAL A 90 -5.51 -4.12 9.57
C VAL A 90 -4.09 -3.57 9.29
N PRO A 91 -3.29 -4.17 8.39
CA PRO A 91 -3.62 -5.27 7.48
C PRO A 91 -3.97 -6.57 8.22
N ILE A 92 -4.79 -7.40 7.57
CA ILE A 92 -5.34 -8.61 8.20
C ILE A 92 -4.26 -9.61 8.58
N ARG A 93 -4.53 -10.37 9.62
CA ARG A 93 -3.75 -11.54 10.04
C ARG A 93 -4.71 -12.71 10.19
N THR A 94 -4.47 -13.80 9.48
CA THR A 94 -5.38 -14.95 9.48
C THR A 94 -5.35 -15.74 10.78
N HIS A 95 -4.21 -15.71 11.47
CA HIS A 95 -4.02 -16.29 12.79
C HIS A 95 -3.53 -15.21 13.76
N CYS A 96 -3.93 -15.32 15.02
CA CYS A 96 -3.49 -14.43 16.08
C CYS A 96 -1.98 -14.55 16.32
N TRP A 97 -1.30 -13.43 16.51
CA TRP A 97 0.14 -13.38 16.83
C TRP A 97 0.42 -13.29 18.33
N ASN A 98 -0.60 -13.10 19.15
CA ASN A 98 -0.43 -13.21 20.59
C ASN A 98 -0.04 -14.67 20.92
N LEU A 99 1.10 -14.85 21.57
CA LEU A 99 1.63 -16.17 21.92
C LEU A 99 0.66 -16.94 22.83
N ASP A 100 -0.10 -16.24 23.67
CA ASP A 100 -1.11 -16.84 24.55
C ASP A 100 -2.33 -17.35 23.78
N CYS A 101 -2.46 -16.97 22.49
CA CYS A 101 -3.54 -17.41 21.62
C CYS A 101 -3.20 -18.61 20.75
N ASP A 102 -1.97 -19.12 20.78
CA ASP A 102 -1.55 -20.34 20.07
C ASP A 102 -2.06 -20.45 18.63
N LEU A 103 -1.83 -19.38 17.85
CA LEU A 103 -2.25 -19.25 16.44
C LEU A 103 -3.77 -19.40 16.22
N GLU A 104 -4.61 -18.95 17.16
CA GLU A 104 -6.07 -18.93 17.02
C GLU A 104 -6.49 -18.32 15.66
N ILE A 105 -7.42 -19.01 14.96
CA ILE A 105 -7.92 -18.53 13.67
C ILE A 105 -8.81 -17.32 13.92
N THR A 106 -8.52 -16.26 13.19
CA THR A 106 -9.23 -14.98 13.35
C THR A 106 -10.52 -14.93 12.53
N GLU A 107 -11.48 -14.16 13.03
CA GLU A 107 -12.77 -13.89 12.40
C GLU A 107 -12.71 -12.60 11.56
N TRP A 108 -13.40 -12.57 10.43
CA TRP A 108 -13.46 -11.37 9.60
C TRP A 108 -14.41 -10.33 10.18
N ILE A 109 -13.97 -9.06 10.20
CA ILE A 109 -14.80 -7.93 10.61
C ILE A 109 -14.68 -6.78 9.61
N GLU A 110 -15.77 -6.05 9.37
CA GLU A 110 -15.74 -4.84 8.56
C GLU A 110 -15.24 -3.68 9.44
N MET A 111 -14.26 -2.94 8.94
CA MET A 111 -13.58 -1.89 9.70
C MET A 111 -14.19 -0.51 9.36
N PRO A 112 -14.18 0.43 10.30
CA PRO A 112 -14.63 1.79 10.01
C PRO A 112 -13.69 2.46 9.01
N LEU A 113 -14.22 3.46 8.28
CA LEU A 113 -13.45 4.28 7.35
C LEU A 113 -12.78 5.48 8.06
N THR A 114 -12.45 5.32 9.34
CA THR A 114 -11.78 6.30 10.18
C THR A 114 -10.45 5.75 10.69
N ALA A 115 -9.48 6.62 10.81
CA ALA A 115 -8.14 6.26 11.27
C ALA A 115 -7.50 7.39 12.07
N LYS A 116 -6.32 7.12 12.65
CA LYS A 116 -5.46 8.13 13.27
C LYS A 116 -4.02 7.93 12.83
N VAL A 117 -3.30 9.04 12.63
CA VAL A 117 -1.86 8.98 12.34
C VAL A 117 -1.11 8.39 13.53
N HIS A 118 -0.40 7.28 13.31
CA HIS A 118 0.52 6.70 14.30
C HIS A 118 1.94 7.26 14.12
N THR A 119 2.43 7.30 12.88
CA THR A 119 3.69 7.95 12.51
C THR A 119 3.66 8.33 11.03
N TRP A 120 4.55 9.20 10.59
CA TRP A 120 4.55 9.74 9.24
C TRP A 120 5.94 10.16 8.77
N THR A 121 6.09 10.35 7.46
CA THR A 121 7.29 10.85 6.82
C THR A 121 6.95 11.60 5.54
N ILE A 122 7.86 12.47 5.10
CA ILE A 122 7.76 13.20 3.83
C ILE A 122 8.85 12.68 2.91
N ALA A 123 8.46 12.01 1.84
CA ALA A 123 9.37 11.58 0.79
C ALA A 123 9.67 12.76 -0.13
N GLY A 124 10.91 13.26 -0.08
CA GLY A 124 11.45 14.26 -1.01
C GLY A 124 12.08 13.66 -2.28
N TRP A 125 12.14 12.33 -2.38
CA TRP A 125 12.65 11.60 -3.53
C TRP A 125 11.87 10.31 -3.73
N SER A 126 11.75 9.84 -4.98
CA SER A 126 11.03 8.60 -5.31
C SER A 126 11.57 7.98 -6.61
N GLY A 127 11.02 6.82 -6.99
CA GLY A 127 11.25 6.23 -8.30
C GLY A 127 10.75 7.13 -9.43
N ARG A 128 11.32 6.97 -10.63
CA ARG A 128 11.10 7.84 -11.79
C ARG A 128 9.64 8.12 -12.11
N SER A 129 8.76 7.12 -11.95
CA SER A 129 7.32 7.24 -12.22
C SER A 129 6.54 8.11 -11.24
N SER A 130 7.09 8.41 -10.06
CA SER A 130 6.42 9.19 -9.01
C SER A 130 7.05 10.56 -8.77
N LEU A 131 8.10 10.94 -9.51
CA LEU A 131 8.82 12.19 -9.27
C LEU A 131 7.92 13.43 -9.36
N LYS A 132 6.99 13.47 -10.32
CA LYS A 132 6.04 14.59 -10.48
C LYS A 132 5.02 14.73 -9.34
N ARG A 133 4.91 13.74 -8.46
CA ARG A 133 4.02 13.75 -7.28
C ARG A 133 4.73 14.16 -6.00
N LEU A 134 6.04 14.44 -6.06
CA LEU A 134 6.81 14.83 -4.88
C LEU A 134 6.45 16.26 -4.44
N PRO A 135 6.58 16.55 -3.13
CA PRO A 135 6.81 15.62 -2.03
C PRO A 135 5.59 14.73 -1.76
N ILE A 136 5.83 13.46 -1.36
CA ILE A 136 4.73 12.53 -0.99
C ILE A 136 4.71 12.39 0.53
N ILE A 137 3.54 12.58 1.13
CA ILE A 137 3.32 12.32 2.55
C ILE A 137 2.92 10.86 2.71
N LEU A 138 3.72 10.10 3.46
CA LEU A 138 3.44 8.71 3.80
C LEU A 138 3.13 8.62 5.29
N VAL A 139 2.04 7.94 5.62
CA VAL A 139 1.62 7.71 7.00
C VAL A 139 1.52 6.23 7.29
N TYR A 140 1.87 5.85 8.52
CA TYR A 140 1.33 4.67 9.15
C TYR A 140 0.14 5.12 9.98
N ALA A 141 -1.06 4.67 9.60
CA ALA A 141 -2.30 5.03 10.28
C ALA A 141 -2.94 3.80 10.92
N VAL A 142 -3.54 3.99 12.10
CA VAL A 142 -4.33 2.97 12.79
C VAL A 142 -5.79 3.16 12.38
N ILE A 143 -6.35 2.20 11.65
CA ILE A 143 -7.77 2.19 11.23
C ILE A 143 -8.62 1.61 12.36
N GLY A 144 -9.65 2.34 12.78
CA GLY A 144 -10.49 1.96 13.92
C GLY A 144 -9.64 1.62 15.15
N ASP A 145 -9.90 0.45 15.75
CA ASP A 145 -9.20 -0.06 16.92
C ASP A 145 -8.15 -1.12 16.59
N SER A 146 -7.61 -1.11 15.36
CA SER A 146 -6.55 -2.04 14.96
C SER A 146 -5.32 -1.94 15.88
N LYS A 147 -4.75 -3.08 16.25
CA LYS A 147 -3.50 -3.17 17.03
C LYS A 147 -2.24 -2.83 16.22
N VAL A 148 -2.37 -2.71 14.91
CA VAL A 148 -1.27 -2.39 13.99
C VAL A 148 -1.67 -1.25 13.06
N ALA A 149 -0.67 -0.53 12.56
CA ALA A 149 -0.86 0.51 11.58
C ALA A 149 -0.67 -0.02 10.15
N ILE A 150 -1.36 0.59 9.18
CA ILE A 150 -1.20 0.35 7.75
C ILE A 150 -0.54 1.57 7.10
N ALA A 151 0.44 1.31 6.23
CA ALA A 151 1.10 2.35 5.45
C ALA A 151 0.24 2.76 4.25
N ASN A 152 0.02 4.05 4.06
CA ASN A 152 -0.54 4.61 2.82
C ASN A 152 -0.20 6.09 2.67
N GLU A 153 -0.51 6.67 1.51
CA GLU A 153 -0.36 8.11 1.27
C GLU A 153 -1.43 8.92 2.04
N LEU A 154 -1.03 10.11 2.51
CA LEU A 154 -1.92 11.13 3.08
C LEU A 154 -2.01 12.31 2.10
N HIS A 155 -3.22 12.66 1.69
CA HIS A 155 -3.49 13.72 0.72
C HIS A 155 -4.25 14.88 1.38
N GLY A 156 -4.35 16.01 0.66
CA GLY A 156 -5.19 17.14 1.06
C GLY A 156 -4.67 17.92 2.27
N ILE A 157 -3.36 17.86 2.56
CA ILE A 157 -2.72 18.58 3.65
C ILE A 157 -1.30 19.00 3.25
N ASP A 158 -0.84 20.12 3.80
CA ASP A 158 0.54 20.53 3.65
C ASP A 158 1.49 19.63 4.46
N PRO A 159 2.71 19.33 3.97
CA PRO A 159 3.63 18.41 4.65
C PRO A 159 4.01 18.80 6.08
N TRP A 160 4.07 20.11 6.38
CA TRP A 160 4.38 20.61 7.73
C TRP A 160 3.17 20.61 8.69
N ASP A 161 1.97 20.32 8.20
CA ASP A 161 0.76 20.28 9.02
C ASP A 161 0.38 18.89 9.51
N VAL A 162 1.13 17.85 9.11
CA VAL A 162 0.89 16.48 9.58
C VAL A 162 1.26 16.37 11.06
N GLU A 163 0.32 15.87 11.87
CA GLU A 163 0.47 15.76 13.31
C GLU A 163 0.24 14.33 13.80
N PHE A 164 0.94 13.93 14.86
CA PHE A 164 0.66 12.67 15.52
C PHE A 164 -0.78 12.64 16.04
N GLN A 165 -1.43 11.48 15.96
CA GLN A 165 -2.80 11.27 16.42
C GLN A 165 -3.88 12.08 15.68
N MET A 166 -3.54 12.84 14.64
CA MET A 166 -4.55 13.56 13.86
C MET A 166 -5.58 12.56 13.30
N PRO A 167 -6.88 12.87 13.39
CA PRO A 167 -7.94 12.02 12.86
C PRO A 167 -7.92 12.06 11.33
N LEU A 168 -8.10 10.89 10.73
CA LEU A 168 -8.10 10.67 9.30
C LEU A 168 -9.40 9.98 8.87
N LYS A 169 -9.78 10.19 7.62
CA LYS A 169 -10.79 9.40 6.90
C LYS A 169 -10.11 8.59 5.79
N VAL A 170 -10.68 7.41 5.50
CA VAL A 170 -10.28 6.58 4.37
C VAL A 170 -11.09 7.02 3.14
N VAL A 171 -10.38 7.38 2.06
CA VAL A 171 -11.00 7.80 0.81
C VAL A 171 -10.63 6.79 -0.27
N PHE A 172 -11.64 6.22 -0.93
CA PHE A 172 -11.45 5.29 -2.04
C PHE A 172 -11.50 6.03 -3.38
N LYS A 173 -10.72 5.54 -4.34
CA LYS A 173 -10.90 5.87 -5.76
C LYS A 173 -12.33 5.59 -6.24
N PRO A 174 -12.78 6.19 -7.35
CA PRO A 174 -14.00 5.78 -8.04
C PRO A 174 -14.04 4.27 -8.27
N LYS A 175 -15.22 3.66 -8.19
CA LYS A 175 -15.39 2.20 -8.20
C LYS A 175 -14.78 1.55 -9.45
N GLU A 176 -14.82 2.25 -10.57
CA GLU A 176 -14.36 1.82 -11.89
C GLU A 176 -12.82 1.76 -11.97
N GLU A 177 -12.14 2.59 -11.18
CA GLU A 177 -10.67 2.71 -11.13
C GLU A 177 -10.01 1.76 -10.13
N ARG A 178 -10.80 1.09 -9.28
CA ARG A 178 -10.28 0.17 -8.26
C ARG A 178 -9.79 -1.12 -8.90
N VAL A 179 -8.62 -1.58 -8.47
CA VAL A 179 -7.94 -2.76 -9.01
C VAL A 179 -7.74 -3.89 -8.00
N GLY A 180 -8.20 -3.71 -6.76
CA GLY A 180 -8.02 -4.62 -5.65
C GLY A 180 -6.64 -4.47 -5.01
N ALA A 181 -6.09 -3.26 -5.02
CA ALA A 181 -4.77 -2.94 -4.47
C ALA A 181 -4.87 -1.97 -3.29
N VAL A 182 -3.88 -1.97 -2.40
CA VAL A 182 -3.83 -1.04 -1.26
C VAL A 182 -3.84 0.44 -1.68
N THR A 183 -3.43 0.72 -2.91
CA THR A 183 -3.47 2.05 -3.53
C THR A 183 -4.84 2.41 -4.10
N ASP A 184 -5.88 1.58 -3.94
CA ASP A 184 -7.27 1.93 -4.25
C ASP A 184 -7.90 2.88 -3.24
N PHE A 185 -7.23 3.08 -2.10
CA PHE A 185 -7.58 4.10 -1.13
C PHE A 185 -6.34 4.89 -0.72
N HIS A 186 -6.58 6.05 -0.13
CA HIS A 186 -5.60 6.90 0.55
C HIS A 186 -6.25 7.47 1.81
N PHE A 187 -5.47 8.20 2.61
CA PHE A 187 -5.98 8.94 3.76
C PHE A 187 -6.13 10.42 3.45
N GLU A 188 -7.11 11.05 4.06
CA GLU A 188 -7.28 12.51 4.13
C GLU A 188 -7.55 12.90 5.58
N PRO A 189 -7.29 14.16 5.99
CA PRO A 189 -7.75 14.67 7.27
C PRO A 189 -9.25 14.45 7.47
N ALA A 190 -9.66 14.12 8.69
CA ALA A 190 -11.08 14.03 9.03
C ALA A 190 -11.76 15.40 8.89
N GLU A 191 -13.06 15.39 8.63
CA GLU A 191 -13.85 16.62 8.48
C GLU A 191 -13.77 17.50 9.73
N GLY A 192 -13.54 18.79 9.52
CA GLY A 192 -13.45 19.78 10.60
C GLY A 192 -12.15 19.76 11.41
N TRP A 193 -11.20 18.87 11.11
CA TRP A 193 -9.89 18.93 11.72
C TRP A 193 -9.06 20.09 11.16
N THR A 194 -8.38 20.81 12.04
CA THR A 194 -7.48 21.91 11.69
C THR A 194 -6.11 21.70 12.33
N PRO A 195 -5.01 21.98 11.63
CA PRO A 195 -3.67 21.85 12.18
C PRO A 195 -3.42 22.86 13.31
N SER A 196 -2.48 22.54 14.19
CA SER A 196 -1.96 23.51 15.16
C SER A 196 -1.29 24.70 14.47
N PRO A 197 -1.21 25.88 15.12
CA PRO A 197 -0.53 27.04 14.54
C PRO A 197 0.93 26.74 14.15
N MET A 198 1.46 27.57 13.24
CA MET A 198 2.88 27.50 12.88
C MET A 198 3.76 27.59 14.12
N ASN A 199 4.75 26.71 14.16
CA ASN A 199 5.76 26.65 15.21
C ASN A 199 7.14 26.46 14.54
N PRO A 200 8.25 26.59 15.30
CA PRO A 200 9.59 26.48 14.74
C PRO A 200 9.83 25.19 13.96
N GLU A 201 9.17 24.09 14.34
CA GLU A 201 9.37 22.81 13.69
C GLU A 201 8.59 22.68 12.37
N LYS A 202 7.36 23.22 12.32
CA LYS A 202 6.62 23.35 11.07
C LYS A 202 7.36 24.23 10.06
N GLU A 203 7.93 25.35 10.52
CA GLU A 203 8.77 26.20 9.67
C GLU A 203 10.02 25.48 9.17
N ARG A 204 10.67 24.66 10.02
CA ARG A 204 11.81 23.83 9.61
C ARG A 204 11.40 22.84 8.52
N ILE A 205 10.29 22.12 8.70
CA ILE A 205 9.78 21.15 7.73
C ILE A 205 9.47 21.85 6.40
N LYS A 206 8.74 22.97 6.45
CA LYS A 206 8.43 23.78 5.27
C LYS A 206 9.68 24.16 4.48
N LYS A 207 10.69 24.69 5.16
CA LYS A 207 11.98 25.04 4.53
C LYS A 207 12.71 23.84 3.92
N LEU A 208 12.61 22.65 4.52
CA LEU A 208 13.24 21.44 3.98
C LEU A 208 12.53 20.90 2.74
N VAL A 209 11.23 21.14 2.62
CA VAL A 209 10.41 20.64 1.51
C VAL A 209 10.42 21.61 0.32
N GLU A 210 10.61 22.91 0.55
CA GLU A 210 10.67 23.94 -0.50
C GLU A 210 11.54 23.56 -1.72
N PRO A 211 12.79 23.07 -1.56
CA PRO A 211 13.62 22.71 -2.71
C PRO A 211 13.05 21.56 -3.55
N VAL A 212 12.27 20.67 -2.94
CA VAL A 212 11.60 19.57 -3.63
C VAL A 212 10.50 20.12 -4.53
N TYR A 213 9.67 21.03 -4.02
CA TYR A 213 8.65 21.69 -4.84
C TYR A 213 9.26 22.45 -6.01
N GLU A 214 10.31 23.23 -5.76
CA GLU A 214 11.00 23.96 -6.82
C GLU A 214 11.59 23.03 -7.88
N TRP A 215 12.21 21.93 -7.45
CA TRP A 215 12.75 20.95 -8.38
C TRP A 215 11.66 20.29 -9.23
N VAL A 216 10.54 19.88 -8.63
CA VAL A 216 9.40 19.27 -9.36
C VAL A 216 8.85 20.21 -10.42
N LYS A 217 8.79 21.53 -10.17
CA LYS A 217 8.38 22.53 -11.17
C LYS A 217 9.31 22.59 -12.39
N THR A 218 10.59 22.23 -12.25
CA THR A 218 11.54 22.20 -13.38
C THR A 218 11.36 20.97 -14.27
N MET A 219 10.61 19.95 -13.81
CA MET A 219 10.44 18.71 -14.54
C MET A 219 9.43 18.88 -15.69
N LYS A 220 9.89 18.62 -16.92
CA LYS A 220 9.05 18.56 -18.12
C LYS A 220 8.10 17.36 -18.10
#